data_AF-A1ZG79-F1
#
_entry.id   AF-A1ZG79-F1
#
_cell.length_a   1.000
_cell.length_b   1.000
_cell.length_c   1.000
_cell.angle_alpha   90.00
_cell.angle_beta   90.00
_cell.angle_gamma   90.00
#
_symmetry.space_group_name_H-M   'P 1'
#
loop_
_entity.id
_entity.type
_entity.pdbx_description
1 polymer ?
#
loop_
_entity_poly.entity_id
_entity_poly.type
_entity_poly.pdbx_seq_one_letter_code
_entity_poly.pdbx_strand_id
1 'polypeptide(L)'
;MKTSKLHQFVLPVLLTASFVISWLIRNEIIHYAGLPKAKLWLEIADDILLTGLWLSTAFLFSRFLTVIVLDTWMSRRIEGRVPTFLHNMVAVIVLGVAVTGIMAFVYDQSVAGIWATSGVIGIVLGFALRSMIADIFTGLAINIEQTYKIGEWIVLEGGLEGCVEEINWRTTSIRTPQNNIVRVPNSNIGVKPIVNYAYPDNKSRFEVLISLDFSIETERALRVLQSAAKSVSSQHGFYENPEPKVLVKNINEIGVEYEIHYWINSWKGVSPPVARSRVLASVLEQLRHAGISIAYPKQDIYHEKMPTRHLDSATGDDCIPLLRKVELFKPLGESELAVLGTSIKRIEFTKGEVVIRTGDEGDSMFVVLEGLLEVFVDVFGDGDELRVGLVKPGQFLGEKSLLTGASRSATAKAATNAILYEITRDDLLPVLHQKGEVLETISLIIAERELRNSSIFEKASKELRASETSSLSKQILVKMKDLFSDF
;
A
#
# COMPACT_ATOMS: atom_id res chain seq x y z
N MET A 1 -1.24 -52.05 -23.50
CA MET A 1 -2.19 -51.06 -24.09
C MET A 1 -1.59 -50.19 -25.23
N LYS A 2 -0.46 -50.56 -25.85
CA LYS A 2 0.15 -49.80 -26.99
C LYS A 2 -0.19 -50.39 -28.38
N THR A 3 -0.71 -51.61 -28.45
CA THR A 3 -0.93 -52.36 -29.70
C THR A 3 -2.24 -52.03 -30.43
N SER A 4 -3.25 -51.41 -29.79
CA SER A 4 -4.54 -51.13 -30.46
C SER A 4 -4.55 -49.87 -31.33
N LYS A 5 -3.66 -48.88 -31.07
CA LYS A 5 -3.63 -47.63 -31.84
C LYS A 5 -2.97 -47.77 -33.21
N LEU A 6 -2.01 -48.68 -33.37
CA LEU A 6 -1.35 -48.92 -34.67
C LEU A 6 -2.28 -49.57 -35.70
N HIS A 7 -3.20 -50.45 -35.28
CA HIS A 7 -4.21 -51.02 -36.18
C HIS A 7 -5.12 -49.98 -36.82
N GLN A 8 -5.31 -48.83 -36.17
CA GLN A 8 -6.15 -47.75 -36.68
C GLN A 8 -5.57 -47.04 -37.92
N PHE A 9 -4.27 -47.23 -38.19
CA PHE A 9 -3.57 -46.68 -39.35
C PHE A 9 -3.42 -47.66 -40.51
N VAL A 10 -3.55 -48.97 -40.26
CA VAL A 10 -3.28 -50.01 -41.27
C VAL A 10 -4.14 -49.83 -42.53
N LEU A 11 -5.46 -49.67 -42.36
CA LEU A 11 -6.37 -49.49 -43.49
C LEU A 11 -6.13 -48.18 -44.26
N PRO A 12 -6.04 -46.99 -43.62
CA PRO A 12 -5.72 -45.76 -44.35
C PRO A 12 -4.37 -45.79 -45.08
N VAL A 13 -3.33 -46.37 -44.46
CA VAL A 13 -2.00 -46.49 -45.07
C VAL A 13 -2.02 -47.44 -46.27
N LEU A 14 -2.69 -48.57 -46.17
CA LEU A 14 -2.82 -49.51 -47.29
C LEU A 14 -3.62 -48.92 -48.45
N LEU A 15 -4.71 -48.21 -48.17
CA LEU A 15 -5.51 -47.54 -49.19
C LEU A 15 -4.70 -46.45 -49.91
N THR A 16 -4.03 -45.57 -49.16
CA THR A 16 -3.16 -44.53 -49.76
C THR A 16 -2.03 -45.14 -50.58
N ALA A 17 -1.33 -46.14 -50.04
CA ALA A 17 -0.27 -46.83 -50.75
C ALA A 17 -0.78 -47.49 -52.04
N SER A 18 -1.97 -48.09 -52.03
CA SER A 18 -2.59 -48.70 -53.21
C SER A 18 -2.86 -47.67 -54.30
N PHE A 19 -3.42 -46.49 -53.97
CA PHE A 19 -3.65 -45.41 -54.95
C PHE A 19 -2.33 -44.79 -55.46
N VAL A 20 -1.32 -44.62 -54.59
CA VAL A 20 0.01 -44.12 -54.98
C VAL A 20 0.70 -45.09 -55.94
N ILE A 21 0.70 -46.39 -55.63
CA ILE A 21 1.29 -47.43 -56.49
C ILE A 21 0.56 -47.50 -57.83
N SER A 22 -0.78 -47.44 -57.81
CA SER A 22 -1.60 -47.42 -59.03
C SER A 22 -1.31 -46.21 -59.91
N TRP A 23 -1.07 -45.04 -59.29
CA TRP A 23 -0.67 -43.82 -59.99
C TRP A 23 0.73 -43.92 -60.62
N LEU A 24 1.71 -44.47 -59.88
CA LEU A 24 3.09 -44.61 -60.35
C LEU A 24 3.24 -45.58 -61.52
N ILE A 25 2.55 -46.73 -61.48
CA ILE A 25 2.66 -47.78 -62.50
C ILE A 25 1.72 -47.52 -63.70
N ARG A 26 0.85 -46.50 -63.61
CA ARG A 26 -0.13 -46.17 -64.64
C ARG A 26 0.48 -46.07 -66.05
N ASN A 27 1.60 -45.35 -66.20
CA ASN A 27 2.20 -45.12 -67.51
C ASN A 27 2.73 -46.42 -68.13
N GLU A 28 3.22 -47.37 -67.32
CA GLU A 28 3.64 -48.70 -67.80
C GLU A 28 2.43 -49.55 -68.20
N ILE A 29 1.34 -49.51 -67.42
CA ILE A 29 0.10 -50.24 -67.73
C ILE A 29 -0.49 -49.78 -69.08
N ILE A 30 -0.49 -48.47 -69.33
CA ILE A 30 -0.98 -47.89 -70.60
C ILE A 30 -0.11 -48.35 -71.78
N HIS A 31 1.21 -48.44 -71.59
CA HIS A 31 2.15 -48.87 -72.61
C HIS A 31 1.99 -50.35 -72.98
N TYR A 32 1.86 -51.23 -71.97
CA TYR A 32 1.71 -52.69 -72.19
C TYR A 32 0.31 -53.09 -72.69
N ALA A 33 -0.75 -52.36 -72.32
CA ALA A 33 -2.11 -52.69 -72.71
C ALA A 33 -2.46 -52.34 -74.17
N GLY A 34 -1.60 -51.61 -74.89
CA GLY A 34 -1.80 -51.33 -76.31
C GLY A 34 -3.09 -50.55 -76.63
N LEU A 35 -3.46 -49.59 -75.78
CA LEU A 35 -4.70 -48.79 -75.88
C LEU A 35 -4.47 -47.34 -76.40
N PRO A 36 -3.97 -47.09 -77.63
CA PRO A 36 -3.70 -45.73 -78.10
C PRO A 36 -4.94 -44.96 -78.60
N LYS A 37 -6.14 -45.56 -78.65
CA LYS A 37 -7.37 -44.91 -79.18
C LYS A 37 -8.41 -44.53 -78.12
N ALA A 38 -8.12 -44.70 -76.84
CA ALA A 38 -9.08 -44.51 -75.75
C ALA A 38 -8.75 -43.28 -74.88
N LYS A 39 -8.42 -42.13 -75.51
CA LYS A 39 -8.00 -40.90 -74.80
C LYS A 39 -8.99 -40.49 -73.70
N LEU A 40 -10.30 -40.56 -73.99
CA LEU A 40 -11.36 -40.26 -73.03
C LEU A 40 -11.36 -41.21 -71.82
N TRP A 41 -11.14 -42.50 -72.03
CA TRP A 41 -11.12 -43.49 -70.94
C TRP A 41 -9.87 -43.36 -70.08
N LEU A 42 -8.75 -42.93 -70.66
CA LEU A 42 -7.52 -42.64 -69.94
C LEU A 42 -7.66 -41.40 -69.06
N GLU A 43 -8.26 -40.32 -69.58
CA GLU A 43 -8.56 -39.11 -68.80
C GLU A 43 -9.51 -39.42 -67.62
N ILE A 44 -10.59 -40.18 -67.86
CA ILE A 44 -11.51 -40.60 -66.79
C ILE A 44 -10.80 -41.48 -65.75
N ALA A 45 -9.91 -42.38 -66.17
CA ALA A 45 -9.15 -43.21 -65.25
C ALA A 45 -8.17 -42.39 -64.40
N ASP A 46 -7.55 -41.36 -64.99
CA ASP A 46 -6.67 -40.42 -64.28
C ASP A 46 -7.42 -39.61 -63.23
N ASP A 47 -8.61 -39.09 -63.58
CA ASP A 47 -9.46 -38.34 -62.66
C ASP A 47 -9.91 -39.21 -61.49
N ILE A 48 -10.28 -40.46 -61.74
CA ILE A 48 -10.68 -41.42 -60.70
C ILE A 48 -9.50 -41.75 -59.78
N LEU A 49 -8.31 -41.99 -60.34
CA LEU A 49 -7.10 -42.28 -59.57
C LEU A 49 -6.68 -41.08 -58.70
N LEU A 50 -6.70 -39.87 -59.26
CA LEU A 50 -6.40 -38.64 -58.51
C LEU A 50 -7.42 -38.39 -57.42
N THR A 51 -8.71 -38.54 -57.72
CA THR A 51 -9.79 -38.40 -56.73
C THR A 51 -9.63 -39.39 -55.58
N GLY A 52 -9.35 -40.67 -55.90
CA GLY A 52 -9.06 -41.71 -54.91
C GLY A 52 -7.80 -41.41 -54.08
N LEU A 53 -6.77 -40.85 -54.70
CA LEU A 53 -5.54 -40.43 -54.02
C LEU A 53 -5.80 -39.28 -53.03
N TRP A 54 -6.56 -38.26 -53.43
CA TRP A 54 -6.96 -37.15 -52.55
C TRP A 54 -7.79 -37.63 -51.36
N LEU A 55 -8.81 -38.45 -51.59
CA LEU A 55 -9.68 -38.96 -50.53
C LEU A 55 -8.93 -39.89 -49.57
N SER A 56 -8.11 -40.80 -50.09
CA SER A 56 -7.31 -41.70 -49.25
C SER A 56 -6.28 -40.92 -48.42
N THR A 57 -5.62 -39.91 -49.01
CA THR A 57 -4.65 -39.06 -48.29
C THR A 57 -5.34 -38.23 -47.22
N ALA A 58 -6.50 -37.65 -47.52
CA ALA A 58 -7.31 -36.93 -46.54
C ALA A 58 -7.79 -37.84 -45.40
N PHE A 59 -8.19 -39.07 -45.70
CA PHE A 59 -8.56 -40.06 -44.69
C PHE A 59 -7.39 -40.44 -43.79
N LEU A 60 -6.21 -40.69 -44.38
CA LEU A 60 -4.98 -40.96 -43.63
C LEU A 60 -4.60 -39.76 -42.73
N PHE A 61 -4.67 -38.54 -43.27
CA PHE A 61 -4.34 -37.33 -42.53
C PHE A 61 -5.34 -37.02 -41.40
N SER A 62 -6.63 -37.20 -41.65
CA SER A 62 -7.66 -37.09 -40.60
C SER A 62 -7.44 -38.12 -39.49
N ARG A 63 -7.09 -39.37 -39.86
CA ARG A 63 -6.75 -40.42 -38.89
C ARG A 63 -5.48 -40.09 -38.10
N PHE A 64 -4.48 -39.52 -38.75
CA PHE A 64 -3.27 -39.01 -38.11
C PHE A 64 -3.59 -37.95 -37.06
N LEU A 65 -4.33 -36.91 -37.44
CA LEU A 65 -4.73 -35.83 -36.52
C LEU A 65 -5.56 -36.36 -35.34
N THR A 66 -6.57 -37.20 -35.60
CA THR A 66 -7.42 -37.73 -34.54
C THR A 66 -6.65 -38.64 -33.58
N VAL A 67 -5.88 -39.60 -34.06
CA VAL A 67 -5.25 -40.60 -33.18
C VAL A 67 -4.02 -40.04 -32.45
N ILE A 68 -3.23 -39.19 -33.12
CA ILE A 68 -1.98 -38.66 -32.54
C ILE A 68 -2.25 -37.37 -31.78
N VAL A 69 -2.93 -36.39 -32.39
CA VAL A 69 -3.15 -35.09 -31.75
C VAL A 69 -4.25 -35.18 -30.70
N LEU A 70 -5.44 -35.68 -31.06
CA LEU A 70 -6.56 -35.74 -30.10
C LEU A 70 -6.37 -36.87 -29.08
N ASP A 71 -6.31 -38.12 -29.54
CA ASP A 71 -6.35 -39.28 -28.64
C ASP A 71 -5.04 -39.54 -27.88
N THR A 72 -3.92 -38.97 -28.29
CA THR A 72 -2.62 -39.22 -27.65
C THR A 72 -2.01 -38.00 -26.99
N TRP A 73 -2.05 -36.83 -27.65
CA TRP A 73 -1.49 -35.61 -27.07
C TRP A 73 -2.50 -34.89 -26.18
N MET A 74 -3.72 -34.66 -26.66
CA MET A 74 -4.75 -33.93 -25.91
C MET A 74 -5.33 -34.74 -24.73
N SER A 75 -5.55 -36.04 -24.91
CA SER A 75 -6.01 -36.94 -23.82
C SER A 75 -5.05 -37.05 -22.62
N ARG A 76 -3.79 -36.65 -22.78
CA ARG A 76 -2.81 -36.58 -21.68
C ARG A 76 -2.86 -35.27 -20.91
N ARG A 77 -3.45 -34.23 -21.50
CA ARG A 77 -3.50 -32.86 -20.95
C ARG A 77 -4.86 -32.51 -20.36
N ILE A 78 -5.92 -33.18 -20.80
CA ILE A 78 -7.28 -32.98 -20.32
C ILE A 78 -7.65 -34.21 -19.48
N GLU A 79 -8.07 -34.01 -18.23
CA GLU A 79 -8.68 -35.07 -17.42
C GLU A 79 -10.05 -35.44 -18.00
N GLY A 80 -10.05 -36.27 -19.06
CA GLY A 80 -11.27 -36.68 -19.75
C GLY A 80 -11.02 -37.23 -21.14
N ARG A 81 -12.04 -37.88 -21.71
CA ARG A 81 -12.02 -38.29 -23.12
C ARG A 81 -12.25 -37.07 -23.99
N VAL A 82 -11.45 -36.89 -25.03
CA VAL A 82 -11.66 -35.82 -26.00
C VAL A 82 -13.07 -35.99 -26.60
N PRO A 83 -13.91 -34.94 -26.56
CA PRO A 83 -15.27 -35.04 -27.06
C PRO A 83 -15.32 -35.55 -28.50
N THR A 84 -16.30 -36.40 -28.80
CA THR A 84 -16.51 -36.97 -30.13
C THR A 84 -16.76 -35.90 -31.19
N PHE A 85 -17.32 -34.74 -30.82
CA PHE A 85 -17.54 -33.64 -31.76
C PHE A 85 -16.22 -33.09 -32.35
N LEU A 86 -15.11 -33.05 -31.60
CA LEU A 86 -13.83 -32.56 -32.10
C LEU A 86 -13.26 -33.49 -33.19
N HIS A 87 -13.44 -34.80 -33.00
CA HIS A 87 -13.06 -35.80 -34.00
C HIS A 87 -13.85 -35.61 -35.29
N ASN A 88 -15.16 -35.40 -35.17
CA ASN A 88 -16.04 -35.15 -36.31
C ASN A 88 -15.69 -33.83 -37.01
N MET A 89 -15.38 -32.76 -36.26
CA MET A 89 -14.97 -31.49 -36.85
C MET A 89 -13.67 -31.59 -37.64
N VAL A 90 -12.65 -32.27 -37.10
CA VAL A 90 -11.39 -32.52 -37.84
C VAL A 90 -11.66 -33.29 -39.13
N ALA A 91 -12.50 -34.34 -39.07
CA ALA A 91 -12.85 -35.11 -40.25
C ALA A 91 -13.59 -34.26 -41.31
N VAL A 92 -14.59 -33.46 -40.91
CA VAL A 92 -15.34 -32.58 -41.81
C VAL A 92 -14.45 -31.53 -42.45
N ILE A 93 -13.56 -30.89 -41.68
CA ILE A 93 -12.63 -29.88 -42.20
C ILE A 93 -11.66 -30.51 -43.21
N VAL A 94 -11.02 -31.63 -42.85
CA VAL A 94 -10.04 -32.30 -43.71
C VAL A 94 -10.70 -32.82 -45.00
N LEU A 95 -11.88 -33.43 -44.90
CA LEU A 95 -12.63 -33.88 -46.08
C LEU A 95 -13.13 -32.71 -46.93
N GLY A 96 -13.59 -31.61 -46.32
CA GLY A 96 -13.99 -30.41 -47.06
C GLY A 96 -12.84 -29.80 -47.86
N VAL A 97 -11.63 -29.75 -47.28
CA VAL A 97 -10.41 -29.34 -47.98
C VAL A 97 -10.06 -30.32 -49.11
N ALA A 98 -10.23 -31.63 -48.89
CA ALA A 98 -9.98 -32.62 -49.93
C ALA A 98 -10.97 -32.49 -51.10
N VAL A 99 -12.26 -32.31 -50.83
CA VAL A 99 -13.31 -32.14 -51.86
C VAL A 99 -13.07 -30.87 -52.68
N THR A 100 -12.71 -29.76 -52.02
CA THR A 100 -12.34 -28.53 -52.74
C THR A 100 -11.04 -28.70 -53.53
N GLY A 101 -10.05 -29.42 -53.00
CA GLY A 101 -8.83 -29.78 -53.74
C GLY A 101 -9.11 -30.63 -54.98
N ILE A 102 -10.02 -31.59 -54.88
CA ILE A 102 -10.47 -32.43 -56.01
C ILE A 102 -11.14 -31.56 -57.07
N MET A 103 -12.09 -30.71 -56.69
CA MET A 103 -12.76 -29.81 -57.64
C MET A 103 -11.76 -28.89 -58.36
N ALA A 104 -10.79 -28.33 -57.65
CA ALA A 104 -9.83 -27.38 -58.22
C ALA A 104 -8.73 -28.04 -59.05
N PHE A 105 -8.12 -29.13 -58.59
CA PHE A 105 -6.92 -29.71 -59.20
C PHE A 105 -7.20 -30.92 -60.10
N VAL A 106 -8.32 -31.62 -59.90
CA VAL A 106 -8.70 -32.78 -60.73
C VAL A 106 -9.66 -32.35 -61.82
N TYR A 107 -10.72 -31.62 -61.45
CA TYR A 107 -11.79 -31.24 -62.38
C TYR A 107 -11.70 -29.82 -62.95
N ASP A 108 -10.64 -29.07 -62.59
CA ASP A 108 -10.39 -27.67 -63.00
C ASP A 108 -11.61 -26.74 -62.79
N GLN A 109 -12.41 -27.02 -61.76
CA GLN A 109 -13.59 -26.23 -61.39
C GLN A 109 -13.21 -25.10 -60.44
N SER A 110 -13.84 -23.93 -60.65
CA SER A 110 -13.60 -22.78 -59.78
C SER A 110 -14.18 -23.02 -58.38
N VAL A 111 -13.30 -23.15 -57.38
CA VAL A 111 -13.70 -23.24 -55.96
C VAL A 111 -13.85 -21.87 -55.28
N ALA A 112 -13.62 -20.79 -56.02
CA ALA A 112 -13.64 -19.41 -55.50
C ALA A 112 -14.95 -19.07 -54.77
N GLY A 113 -16.10 -19.51 -55.30
CA GLY A 113 -17.40 -19.29 -54.67
C GLY A 113 -17.51 -19.96 -53.29
N ILE A 114 -17.04 -21.21 -53.17
CA ILE A 114 -17.06 -21.98 -51.92
C ILE A 114 -16.15 -21.33 -50.87
N TRP A 115 -14.96 -20.88 -51.27
CA TRP A 115 -14.04 -20.18 -50.39
C TRP A 115 -14.56 -18.81 -49.96
N ALA A 116 -15.20 -18.06 -50.86
CA ALA A 116 -15.82 -16.77 -50.53
C ALA A 116 -16.92 -16.93 -49.47
N THR A 117 -17.83 -17.89 -49.63
CA THR A 117 -18.88 -18.16 -48.63
C THR A 117 -18.32 -18.73 -47.33
N SER A 118 -17.31 -19.61 -47.42
CA SER A 118 -16.66 -20.18 -46.24
C SER A 118 -15.88 -19.13 -45.44
N GLY A 119 -15.32 -18.12 -46.12
CA GLY A 119 -14.67 -16.98 -45.47
C GLY A 119 -15.61 -16.18 -44.58
N VAL A 120 -16.83 -15.89 -45.05
CA VAL A 120 -17.86 -15.20 -44.25
C VAL A 120 -18.25 -16.02 -43.02
N ILE A 121 -18.49 -17.32 -43.19
CA ILE A 121 -18.79 -18.24 -42.07
C ILE A 121 -17.62 -18.27 -41.08
N GLY A 122 -16.39 -18.31 -41.59
CA GLY A 122 -15.17 -18.28 -40.77
C GLY A 122 -15.07 -17.00 -39.93
N ILE A 123 -15.41 -15.84 -40.49
CA ILE A 123 -15.43 -14.56 -39.75
C ILE A 123 -16.48 -14.59 -38.63
N VAL A 124 -17.71 -15.02 -38.93
CA VAL A 124 -18.79 -15.12 -37.93
C VAL A 124 -18.41 -16.09 -36.80
N LEU A 125 -17.87 -17.26 -37.15
CA LEU A 125 -17.39 -18.24 -36.17
C LEU A 125 -16.22 -17.69 -35.35
N GLY A 126 -15.31 -16.95 -35.99
CA GLY A 126 -14.19 -16.28 -35.34
C GLY A 126 -14.66 -15.25 -34.29
N PHE A 127 -15.69 -14.46 -34.61
CA PHE A 127 -16.31 -13.56 -33.64
C PHE A 127 -16.96 -14.31 -32.48
N ALA A 128 -17.64 -15.43 -32.75
CA ALA A 128 -18.25 -16.26 -31.71
C ALA A 128 -17.22 -16.91 -30.78
N LEU A 129 -16.06 -17.31 -31.32
CA LEU A 129 -14.97 -17.96 -30.58
C LEU A 129 -13.96 -16.96 -29.99
N ARG A 130 -14.12 -15.66 -30.22
CA ARG A 130 -13.16 -14.61 -29.80
C ARG A 130 -12.77 -14.73 -28.33
N SER A 131 -13.75 -14.91 -27.43
CA SER A 131 -13.49 -15.02 -25.98
C SER A 131 -12.73 -16.31 -25.63
N MET A 132 -13.03 -17.42 -26.29
CA MET A 132 -12.33 -18.69 -26.07
C MET A 132 -10.88 -18.61 -26.52
N ILE A 133 -10.64 -17.98 -27.67
CA ILE A 133 -9.28 -17.75 -28.18
C ILE A 133 -8.51 -16.82 -27.25
N ALA A 134 -9.14 -15.74 -26.76
CA ALA A 134 -8.54 -14.84 -25.78
C ALA A 134 -8.13 -15.58 -24.50
N ASP A 135 -9.01 -16.42 -23.93
CA ASP A 135 -8.69 -17.20 -22.72
C ASP A 135 -7.46 -18.11 -22.89
N ILE A 136 -7.29 -18.71 -24.08
CA ILE A 136 -6.13 -19.56 -24.40
C ILE A 136 -4.85 -18.73 -24.42
N PHE A 137 -4.83 -17.65 -25.19
CA PHE A 137 -3.62 -16.82 -25.33
C PHE A 137 -3.28 -16.11 -24.03
N THR A 138 -4.27 -15.65 -23.27
CA THR A 138 -4.05 -15.06 -21.94
C THR A 138 -3.54 -16.11 -20.96
N GLY A 139 -4.09 -17.33 -20.96
CA GLY A 139 -3.58 -18.43 -20.12
C GLY A 139 -2.14 -18.79 -20.44
N LEU A 140 -1.76 -18.80 -21.71
CA LEU A 140 -0.38 -19.02 -22.15
C LEU A 140 0.54 -17.86 -21.72
N ALA A 141 0.10 -16.62 -21.91
CA ALA A 141 0.84 -15.43 -21.50
C ALA A 141 1.10 -15.42 -19.99
N ILE A 142 0.08 -15.69 -19.16
CA ILE A 142 0.21 -15.79 -17.70
C ILE A 142 1.27 -16.83 -17.30
N ASN A 143 1.32 -17.97 -17.99
CA ASN A 143 2.29 -19.02 -17.70
C ASN A 143 3.73 -18.63 -18.08
N ILE A 144 3.89 -17.94 -19.22
CA ILE A 144 5.19 -17.48 -19.71
C ILE A 144 5.72 -16.32 -18.87
N GLU A 145 4.89 -15.31 -18.64
CA GLU A 145 5.25 -14.09 -17.91
C GLU A 145 5.31 -14.32 -16.39
N GLN A 146 4.69 -15.40 -15.91
CA GLN A 146 4.59 -15.74 -14.48
C GLN A 146 4.10 -14.55 -13.64
N THR A 147 3.07 -13.84 -14.11
CA THR A 147 2.45 -12.71 -13.38
C THR A 147 1.98 -13.12 -11.98
N TYR A 148 1.62 -14.40 -11.83
CA TYR A 148 1.43 -15.07 -10.54
C TYR A 148 1.65 -16.59 -10.68
N LYS A 149 1.85 -17.28 -9.55
CA LYS A 149 2.12 -18.72 -9.49
C LYS A 149 1.06 -19.47 -8.68
N ILE A 150 0.98 -20.78 -8.90
CA ILE A 150 0.14 -21.68 -8.10
C ILE A 150 0.62 -21.66 -6.66
N GLY A 151 -0.23 -21.22 -5.74
CA GLY A 151 -0.02 -21.03 -4.31
C GLY A 151 -0.02 -19.55 -3.91
N GLU A 152 0.08 -18.61 -4.86
CA GLU A 152 0.19 -17.17 -4.54
C GLU A 152 -1.17 -16.62 -4.17
N TRP A 153 -1.15 -15.72 -3.19
CA TRP A 153 -2.34 -14.97 -2.82
C TRP A 153 -2.47 -13.75 -3.73
N ILE A 154 -3.56 -13.70 -4.46
CA ILE A 154 -3.87 -12.61 -5.39
C ILE A 154 -5.20 -11.96 -5.02
N VAL A 155 -5.32 -10.66 -5.34
CA VAL A 155 -6.57 -9.92 -5.30
C VAL A 155 -6.88 -9.43 -6.71
N LEU A 156 -8.09 -9.76 -7.16
CA LEU A 156 -8.64 -9.32 -8.42
C LEU A 156 -9.58 -8.14 -8.21
N GLU A 157 -9.72 -7.32 -9.25
CA GLU A 157 -10.71 -6.26 -9.31
C GLU A 157 -12.14 -6.80 -9.08
N GLY A 158 -12.89 -6.15 -8.19
CA GLY A 158 -14.20 -6.62 -7.71
C GLY A 158 -14.18 -7.27 -6.32
N GLY A 159 -13.02 -7.28 -5.66
CA GLY A 159 -12.88 -7.74 -4.27
C GLY A 159 -12.73 -9.26 -4.12
N LEU A 160 -12.56 -9.99 -5.23
CA LEU A 160 -12.25 -11.41 -5.18
C LEU A 160 -10.79 -11.61 -4.77
N GLU A 161 -10.57 -12.17 -3.59
CA GLU A 161 -9.25 -12.51 -3.07
C GLU A 161 -9.12 -14.00 -2.76
N GLY A 162 -7.92 -14.55 -2.94
CA GLY A 162 -7.65 -15.93 -2.59
C GLY A 162 -6.30 -16.44 -3.07
N CYS A 163 -6.04 -17.70 -2.73
CA CYS A 163 -4.84 -18.43 -3.13
C CYS A 163 -5.06 -19.13 -4.48
N VAL A 164 -4.14 -18.96 -5.42
CA VAL A 164 -4.20 -19.64 -6.73
C VAL A 164 -3.94 -21.13 -6.52
N GLU A 165 -4.91 -21.99 -6.83
CA GLU A 165 -4.76 -23.43 -6.66
C GLU A 165 -4.31 -24.13 -7.94
N GLU A 166 -4.79 -23.63 -9.08
CA GLU A 166 -4.55 -24.27 -10.37
C GLU A 166 -4.65 -23.22 -11.49
N ILE A 167 -3.76 -23.31 -12.47
CA ILE A 167 -3.81 -22.50 -13.70
C ILE A 167 -4.02 -23.45 -14.87
N ASN A 168 -5.23 -23.47 -15.41
CA ASN A 168 -5.57 -24.22 -16.62
C ASN A 168 -5.43 -23.35 -17.87
N TRP A 169 -5.49 -24.01 -19.03
CA TRP A 169 -5.41 -23.34 -20.33
C TRP A 169 -6.53 -22.29 -20.56
N ARG A 170 -7.68 -22.44 -19.90
CA ARG A 170 -8.84 -21.53 -20.03
C ARG A 170 -9.16 -20.73 -18.77
N THR A 171 -8.91 -21.30 -17.60
CA THR A 171 -9.37 -20.74 -16.32
C THR A 171 -8.30 -20.85 -15.25
N THR A 172 -8.29 -19.90 -14.33
CA THR A 172 -7.54 -19.98 -13.08
C THR A 172 -8.50 -20.31 -11.94
N SER A 173 -8.17 -21.32 -11.14
CA SER A 173 -8.91 -21.71 -9.93
C SER A 173 -8.31 -20.99 -8.73
N ILE A 174 -9.13 -20.20 -8.02
CA ILE A 174 -8.72 -19.41 -6.86
C ILE A 174 -9.51 -19.89 -5.65
N ARG A 175 -8.81 -20.27 -4.58
CA ARG A 175 -9.40 -20.68 -3.31
C ARG A 175 -9.57 -19.47 -2.40
N THR A 176 -10.81 -19.14 -2.05
CA THR A 176 -11.13 -18.01 -1.17
C THR A 176 -10.78 -18.30 0.29
N PRO A 177 -10.72 -17.28 1.18
CA PRO A 177 -10.56 -17.50 2.62
C PRO A 177 -11.59 -18.43 3.24
N GLN A 178 -12.79 -18.52 2.65
CA GLN A 178 -13.89 -19.38 3.09
C GLN A 178 -13.77 -20.82 2.53
N ASN A 179 -12.63 -21.16 1.94
CA ASN A 179 -12.34 -22.48 1.37
C ASN A 179 -13.24 -22.87 0.18
N ASN A 180 -13.76 -21.88 -0.55
CA ASN A 180 -14.50 -22.10 -1.80
C ASN A 180 -13.57 -21.95 -3.00
N ILE A 181 -13.77 -22.74 -4.05
CA ILE A 181 -13.01 -22.63 -5.31
C ILE A 181 -13.80 -21.79 -6.30
N VAL A 182 -13.24 -20.65 -6.69
CA VAL A 182 -13.77 -19.77 -7.73
C VAL A 182 -12.94 -19.96 -9.00
N ARG A 183 -13.59 -20.36 -10.10
CA ARG A 183 -12.95 -20.53 -11.41
C ARG A 183 -13.18 -19.30 -12.26
N VAL A 184 -12.12 -18.59 -12.60
CA VAL A 184 -12.19 -17.35 -13.36
C VAL A 184 -11.58 -17.57 -14.75
N PRO A 185 -12.24 -17.19 -15.86
CA PRO A 185 -11.66 -17.22 -17.19
C PRO A 185 -10.39 -16.37 -17.28
N ASN A 186 -9.36 -16.87 -17.96
CA ASN A 186 -8.06 -16.20 -18.01
C ASN A 186 -8.15 -14.81 -18.67
N SER A 187 -9.00 -14.64 -19.70
CA SER A 187 -9.20 -13.33 -20.34
C SER A 187 -9.78 -12.28 -19.39
N ASN A 188 -10.59 -12.69 -18.41
CA ASN A 188 -11.10 -11.78 -17.38
C ASN A 188 -10.02 -11.37 -16.38
N ILE A 189 -9.00 -12.20 -16.17
CA ILE A 189 -7.87 -11.90 -15.28
C ILE A 189 -6.84 -11.03 -16.00
N GLY A 190 -6.40 -11.42 -17.21
CA GLY A 190 -5.28 -10.76 -17.88
C GLY A 190 -5.57 -9.36 -18.43
N VAL A 191 -6.84 -8.94 -18.51
CA VAL A 191 -7.21 -7.57 -18.90
C VAL A 191 -7.31 -6.63 -17.68
N LYS A 192 -7.43 -7.20 -16.47
CA LYS A 192 -7.69 -6.43 -15.25
C LYS A 192 -6.43 -6.30 -14.39
N PRO A 193 -6.31 -5.23 -13.58
CA PRO A 193 -5.24 -5.14 -12.59
C PRO A 193 -5.31 -6.28 -11.57
N ILE A 194 -4.15 -6.82 -11.23
CA ILE A 194 -3.99 -7.88 -10.23
C ILE A 194 -3.03 -7.38 -9.18
N VAL A 195 -3.39 -7.54 -7.91
CA VAL A 195 -2.46 -7.32 -6.79
C VAL A 195 -1.95 -8.68 -6.35
N ASN A 196 -0.66 -8.92 -6.51
CA ASN A 196 0.01 -10.14 -6.07
C ASN A 196 0.74 -9.87 -4.75
N TYR A 197 0.32 -10.54 -3.67
CA TYR A 197 0.94 -10.37 -2.35
C TYR A 197 2.15 -11.28 -2.11
N ALA A 198 2.60 -12.06 -3.11
CA ALA A 198 3.77 -12.93 -3.00
C ALA A 198 5.01 -12.41 -3.77
N TYR A 199 4.88 -11.30 -4.51
CA TYR A 199 5.94 -10.77 -5.37
C TYR A 199 6.24 -9.28 -5.06
N PRO A 200 7.51 -8.81 -5.09
CA PRO A 200 8.75 -9.56 -5.40
C PRO A 200 9.29 -10.41 -4.25
N ASP A 201 8.96 -10.05 -3.01
CA ASP A 201 9.26 -10.83 -1.81
C ASP A 201 7.96 -11.40 -1.24
N ASN A 202 8.01 -12.58 -0.63
CA ASN A 202 6.88 -13.21 0.08
C ASN A 202 6.44 -12.44 1.36
N LYS A 203 6.84 -11.17 1.48
CA LYS A 203 6.61 -10.27 2.59
C LYS A 203 5.66 -9.16 2.15
N SER A 204 4.36 -9.37 2.33
CA SER A 204 3.37 -8.34 2.01
C SER A 204 2.98 -7.50 3.21
N ARG A 205 2.91 -6.19 3.00
CA ARG A 205 2.43 -5.22 3.98
C ARG A 205 0.91 -5.16 3.95
N PHE A 206 0.30 -5.27 5.11
CA PHE A 206 -1.13 -5.06 5.34
C PHE A 206 -1.34 -3.97 6.39
N GLU A 207 -2.55 -3.42 6.42
CA GLU A 207 -2.92 -2.33 7.30
C GLU A 207 -4.23 -2.59 8.03
N VAL A 208 -4.31 -2.10 9.27
CA VAL A 208 -5.54 -2.06 10.09
C VAL A 208 -5.71 -0.65 10.63
N LEU A 209 -6.96 -0.17 10.61
CA LEU A 209 -7.34 1.15 11.09
C LEU A 209 -8.02 1.03 12.45
N ILE A 210 -7.59 1.85 13.40
CA ILE A 210 -8.12 1.95 14.76
C ILE A 210 -8.40 3.41 15.06
N SER A 211 -9.63 3.72 15.46
CA SER A 211 -9.99 5.07 15.92
C SER A 211 -9.98 5.13 17.45
N LEU A 212 -9.25 6.09 18.00
CA LEU A 212 -9.19 6.36 19.44
C LEU A 212 -9.69 7.78 19.73
N ASP A 213 -10.28 7.99 20.90
CA ASP A 213 -10.87 9.27 21.30
C ASP A 213 -9.83 10.41 21.39
N PHE A 214 -10.27 11.65 21.14
CA PHE A 214 -9.44 12.86 21.19
C PHE A 214 -8.77 13.13 22.54
N SER A 215 -9.32 12.61 23.63
CA SER A 215 -8.73 12.75 24.97
C SER A 215 -7.43 11.97 25.15
N ILE A 216 -7.11 11.03 24.25
CA ILE A 216 -5.93 10.20 24.36
C ILE A 216 -4.74 10.90 23.68
N GLU A 217 -3.69 11.13 24.46
CA GLU A 217 -2.44 11.69 23.93
C GLU A 217 -1.87 10.81 22.80
N THR A 218 -1.50 11.44 21.69
CA THR A 218 -1.03 10.75 20.47
C THR A 218 0.18 9.86 20.74
N GLU A 219 1.16 10.35 21.50
CA GLU A 219 2.35 9.58 21.86
C GLU A 219 2.00 8.34 22.70
N ARG A 220 1.00 8.44 23.59
CA ARG A 220 0.52 7.30 24.38
C ARG A 220 -0.16 6.27 23.49
N ALA A 221 -1.02 6.71 22.56
CA ALA A 221 -1.67 5.83 21.59
C ALA A 221 -0.65 5.08 20.73
N LEU A 222 0.34 5.80 20.16
CA LEU A 222 1.39 5.22 19.35
C LEU A 222 2.17 4.15 20.11
N ARG A 223 2.58 4.41 21.37
CA ARG A 223 3.29 3.43 22.20
C ARG A 223 2.50 2.13 22.41
N VAL A 224 1.20 2.25 22.72
CA VAL A 224 0.33 1.08 23.00
C VAL A 224 0.01 0.29 21.73
N LEU A 225 -0.28 0.97 20.62
CA LEU A 225 -0.58 0.29 19.36
C LEU A 225 0.67 -0.34 18.75
N GLN A 226 1.84 0.31 18.88
CA GLN A 226 3.12 -0.23 18.43
C GLN A 226 3.50 -1.48 19.22
N SER A 227 3.30 -1.50 20.55
CA SER A 227 3.54 -2.70 21.36
C SER A 227 2.60 -3.84 20.99
N ALA A 228 1.32 -3.55 20.70
CA ALA A 228 0.36 -4.52 20.21
C ALA A 228 0.81 -5.14 18.88
N ALA A 229 1.17 -4.32 17.89
CA ALA A 229 1.62 -4.80 16.60
C ALA A 229 2.90 -5.66 16.71
N LYS A 230 3.86 -5.24 17.54
CA LYS A 230 5.11 -5.96 17.80
C LYS A 230 4.92 -7.28 18.53
N SER A 231 3.90 -7.39 19.39
CA SER A 231 3.59 -8.66 20.07
C SER A 231 3.14 -9.77 19.10
N VAL A 232 2.58 -9.39 17.96
CA VAL A 232 2.08 -10.33 16.94
C VAL A 232 3.15 -10.65 15.90
N SER A 233 4.15 -9.78 15.70
CA SER A 233 5.16 -9.95 14.64
C SER A 233 6.05 -11.19 14.82
N SER A 234 6.19 -11.70 16.05
CA SER A 234 6.94 -12.92 16.37
C SER A 234 6.12 -14.22 16.19
N GLN A 235 4.82 -14.11 15.94
CA GLN A 235 3.94 -15.27 15.76
C GLN A 235 4.12 -15.90 14.37
N HIS A 236 3.76 -17.18 14.27
CA HIS A 236 3.81 -17.90 12.99
C HIS A 236 3.02 -17.17 11.89
N GLY A 237 3.70 -16.91 10.77
CA GLY A 237 3.17 -16.26 9.57
C GLY A 237 3.36 -14.75 9.50
N PHE A 238 3.83 -14.11 10.57
CA PHE A 238 4.21 -12.70 10.58
C PHE A 238 5.72 -12.53 10.39
N TYR A 239 6.12 -11.33 9.97
CA TYR A 239 7.51 -10.93 9.87
C TYR A 239 7.84 -9.85 10.91
N GLU A 240 8.98 -10.03 11.60
CA GLU A 240 9.57 -9.00 12.46
C GLU A 240 10.38 -7.97 11.67
N ASN A 241 10.89 -8.36 10.49
CA ASN A 241 11.69 -7.51 9.62
C ASN A 241 11.09 -7.54 8.19
N PRO A 242 10.44 -6.43 7.74
CA PRO A 242 10.37 -5.11 8.37
C PRO A 242 9.55 -5.03 9.68
N GLU A 243 9.94 -4.12 10.59
CA GLU A 243 9.22 -3.92 11.85
C GLU A 243 7.82 -3.31 11.59
N PRO A 244 6.77 -3.77 12.30
CA PRO A 244 5.46 -3.11 12.27
C PRO A 244 5.60 -1.61 12.56
N LYS A 245 4.73 -0.79 11.96
CA LYS A 245 4.72 0.67 12.21
C LYS A 245 3.32 1.16 12.45
N VAL A 246 3.17 2.05 13.42
CA VAL A 246 1.91 2.75 13.66
C VAL A 246 2.06 4.22 13.30
N LEU A 247 1.13 4.72 12.50
CA LEU A 247 1.09 6.10 12.03
C LEU A 247 -0.27 6.73 12.36
N VAL A 248 -0.30 8.04 12.53
CA VAL A 248 -1.56 8.79 12.51
C VAL A 248 -1.96 8.94 11.05
N LYS A 249 -3.11 8.38 10.66
CA LYS A 249 -3.61 8.41 9.28
C LYS A 249 -4.47 9.62 9.03
N ASN A 250 -5.43 9.86 9.92
CA ASN A 250 -6.42 10.90 9.75
C ASN A 250 -7.03 11.30 11.11
N ILE A 251 -7.81 12.38 11.10
CA ILE A 251 -8.69 12.79 12.18
C ILE A 251 -10.12 12.76 11.63
N ASN A 252 -11.03 12.04 12.30
CA ASN A 252 -12.42 11.90 11.91
C ASN A 252 -13.36 12.48 12.98
N GLU A 253 -14.68 12.38 12.79
CA GLU A 253 -15.68 12.95 13.71
C GLU A 253 -15.67 12.30 15.11
N ILE A 254 -15.19 11.06 15.21
CA ILE A 254 -15.21 10.27 16.46
C ILE A 254 -13.88 10.30 17.21
N GLY A 255 -12.78 10.64 16.55
CA GLY A 255 -11.45 10.63 17.15
C GLY A 255 -10.28 10.71 16.15
N VAL A 256 -9.12 10.26 16.63
CA VAL A 256 -7.89 10.15 15.83
C VAL A 256 -7.79 8.73 15.26
N GLU A 257 -7.62 8.62 13.94
CA GLU A 257 -7.47 7.36 13.24
C GLU A 257 -5.99 6.98 13.09
N TYR A 258 -5.63 5.84 13.66
CA TYR A 258 -4.30 5.26 13.61
C TYR A 258 -4.27 4.09 12.63
N GLU A 259 -3.21 4.04 11.83
CA GLU A 259 -2.95 2.98 10.87
C GLU A 259 -1.77 2.13 11.33
N ILE A 260 -2.02 0.83 11.46
CA ILE A 260 -1.04 -0.17 11.89
C ILE A 260 -0.59 -0.97 10.68
N HIS A 261 0.66 -0.79 10.25
CA HIS A 261 1.30 -1.59 9.21
C HIS A 261 1.93 -2.84 9.82
N TYR A 262 1.68 -4.00 9.23
CA TYR A 262 2.29 -5.27 9.60
C TYR A 262 2.59 -6.10 8.35
N TRP A 263 3.57 -7.01 8.46
CA TRP A 263 4.02 -7.83 7.34
C TRP A 263 3.71 -9.30 7.61
N ILE A 264 3.16 -9.99 6.61
CA ILE A 264 2.86 -11.42 6.69
C ILE A 264 3.36 -12.18 5.46
N ASN A 265 3.52 -13.48 5.64
CA ASN A 265 3.65 -14.43 4.56
C ASN A 265 2.27 -14.99 4.18
N SER A 266 1.68 -14.43 3.12
CA SER A 266 0.36 -14.83 2.60
C SER A 266 0.38 -16.19 1.88
N TRP A 267 1.57 -16.72 1.55
CA TRP A 267 1.77 -17.95 0.79
C TRP A 267 1.85 -19.21 1.69
N LYS A 268 2.65 -19.18 2.76
CA LYS A 268 2.94 -20.36 3.62
C LYS A 268 2.68 -20.13 5.11
N GLY A 269 2.21 -18.95 5.49
CA GLY A 269 2.01 -18.58 6.89
C GLY A 269 0.54 -18.54 7.26
N VAL A 270 -0.08 -17.38 7.04
CA VAL A 270 -1.42 -17.06 7.53
C VAL A 270 -2.15 -16.26 6.46
N SER A 271 -3.42 -16.57 6.23
CA SER A 271 -4.23 -15.79 5.30
C SER A 271 -4.44 -14.37 5.81
N PRO A 272 -4.54 -13.35 4.93
CA PRO A 272 -4.70 -11.97 5.35
C PRO A 272 -5.85 -11.72 6.34
N PRO A 273 -7.04 -12.34 6.21
CA PRO A 273 -8.13 -12.18 7.18
C PRO A 273 -7.81 -12.71 8.58
N VAL A 274 -7.11 -13.85 8.67
CA VAL A 274 -6.71 -14.44 9.95
C VAL A 274 -5.63 -13.59 10.61
N ALA A 275 -4.68 -13.08 9.82
CA ALA A 275 -3.67 -12.16 10.32
C ALA A 275 -4.29 -10.86 10.87
N ARG A 276 -5.23 -10.26 10.12
CA ARG A 276 -6.00 -9.10 10.56
C ARG A 276 -6.70 -9.35 11.89
N SER A 277 -7.35 -10.51 12.03
CA SER A 277 -8.01 -10.89 13.28
C SER A 277 -7.05 -10.99 14.46
N ARG A 278 -5.84 -11.51 14.28
CA ARG A 278 -4.84 -11.62 15.35
C ARG A 278 -4.30 -10.26 15.78
N VAL A 279 -4.03 -9.37 14.82
CA VAL A 279 -3.60 -7.99 15.09
C VAL A 279 -4.69 -7.24 15.86
N LEU A 280 -5.94 -7.31 15.42
CA LEU A 280 -7.07 -6.69 16.11
C LEU A 280 -7.26 -7.23 17.54
N ALA A 281 -7.13 -8.55 17.73
CA ALA A 281 -7.24 -9.17 19.05
C ALA A 281 -6.14 -8.67 20.01
N SER A 282 -4.89 -8.60 19.53
CA SER A 282 -3.77 -8.08 20.32
C SER A 282 -3.95 -6.59 20.64
N VAL A 283 -4.39 -5.79 19.68
CA VAL A 283 -4.71 -4.37 19.90
C VAL A 283 -5.77 -4.22 21.00
N LEU A 284 -6.87 -4.96 20.91
CA LEU A 284 -7.93 -4.92 21.94
C LEU A 284 -7.40 -5.31 23.32
N GLU A 285 -6.55 -6.33 23.40
CA GLU A 285 -5.94 -6.78 24.65
C GLU A 285 -5.04 -5.70 25.27
N GLN A 286 -4.13 -5.12 24.47
CA GLN A 286 -3.21 -4.07 24.93
C GLN A 286 -3.94 -2.77 25.30
N LEU A 287 -4.96 -2.38 24.54
CA LEU A 287 -5.81 -1.23 24.88
C LEU A 287 -6.50 -1.45 26.23
N ARG A 288 -7.05 -2.66 26.47
CA ARG A 288 -7.67 -3.02 27.75
C ARG A 288 -6.67 -2.94 28.92
N HIS A 289 -5.45 -3.43 28.75
CA HIS A 289 -4.40 -3.31 29.77
C HIS A 289 -3.97 -1.87 30.03
N ALA A 290 -3.97 -1.02 28.99
CA ALA A 290 -3.62 0.39 29.09
C ALA A 290 -4.78 1.27 29.62
N GLY A 291 -5.98 0.70 29.84
CA GLY A 291 -7.18 1.44 30.23
C GLY A 291 -7.68 2.37 29.12
N ILE A 292 -7.41 2.04 27.86
CA ILE A 292 -7.80 2.83 26.69
C ILE A 292 -9.02 2.16 26.03
N SER A 293 -10.03 2.96 25.72
CA SER A 293 -11.22 2.52 24.98
C SER A 293 -11.18 3.00 23.54
N ILE A 294 -11.81 2.24 22.64
CA ILE A 294 -11.99 2.62 21.23
C ILE A 294 -12.96 3.81 21.17
N ALA A 295 -12.78 4.68 20.18
CA ALA A 295 -13.71 5.76 19.90
C ALA A 295 -15.10 5.20 19.52
N TYR A 296 -16.13 5.81 20.07
CA TYR A 296 -17.52 5.54 19.70
C TYR A 296 -18.20 6.88 19.39
N PRO A 297 -19.24 6.89 18.54
CA PRO A 297 -20.01 8.09 18.29
C PRO A 297 -20.56 8.66 19.59
N LYS A 298 -20.24 9.92 19.88
CA LYS A 298 -20.73 10.67 21.03
C LYS A 298 -21.61 11.81 20.54
N GLN A 299 -22.68 12.08 21.28
CA GLN A 299 -23.53 13.24 21.04
C GLN A 299 -23.57 14.07 22.32
N ASP A 300 -23.14 15.33 22.21
CA ASP A 300 -23.29 16.29 23.30
C ASP A 300 -24.75 16.77 23.34
N ILE A 301 -25.41 16.56 24.48
CA ILE A 301 -26.77 17.07 24.75
C ILE A 301 -26.65 18.24 25.72
N TYR A 302 -26.90 19.44 25.22
CA TYR A 302 -26.91 20.66 26.02
C TYR A 302 -28.32 20.88 26.57
N HIS A 303 -28.48 20.80 27.90
CA HIS A 303 -29.76 21.05 28.58
C HIS A 303 -30.07 22.55 28.76
N GLU A 304 -29.10 23.42 28.46
CA GLU A 304 -29.21 24.87 28.45
C GLU A 304 -28.63 25.43 27.15
N LYS A 305 -28.65 26.76 26.98
CA LYS A 305 -27.98 27.41 25.85
C LYS A 305 -26.53 26.93 25.82
N MET A 306 -26.11 26.40 24.68
CA MET A 306 -24.74 25.93 24.47
C MET A 306 -23.79 26.98 25.05
N PRO A 307 -22.97 26.65 26.07
CA PRO A 307 -21.99 27.60 26.56
C PRO A 307 -21.18 28.00 25.35
N THR A 308 -21.12 29.30 25.07
CA THR A 308 -20.23 29.80 24.04
C THR A 308 -18.84 29.33 24.44
N ARG A 309 -18.35 28.26 23.80
CA ARG A 309 -16.93 27.93 23.75
C ARG A 309 -16.26 29.01 22.89
N HIS A 310 -16.37 30.25 23.33
CA HIS A 310 -15.27 31.15 23.09
C HIS A 310 -14.16 30.52 23.90
N LEU A 311 -13.14 29.99 23.22
CA LEU A 311 -11.77 30.11 23.74
C LEU A 311 -11.49 31.61 23.80
N ASP A 312 -12.24 32.35 24.62
CA ASP A 312 -11.94 33.71 24.96
C ASP A 312 -10.76 33.54 25.91
N SER A 313 -9.58 33.49 25.29
CA SER A 313 -8.28 33.75 25.92
C SER A 313 -8.22 35.13 26.59
N ALA A 314 -9.31 35.89 26.57
CA ALA A 314 -9.56 37.10 27.36
C ALA A 314 -10.15 36.83 28.75
N THR A 315 -10.83 35.69 28.98
CA THR A 315 -11.27 35.26 30.31
C THR A 315 -10.22 34.37 30.95
N GLY A 316 -9.71 34.78 32.12
CA GLY A 316 -8.57 34.15 32.81
C GLY A 316 -8.74 32.65 33.18
N ASP A 317 -9.94 32.09 33.04
CA ASP A 317 -10.25 30.69 33.35
C ASP A 317 -9.43 29.69 32.49
N ASP A 318 -9.13 30.02 31.23
CA ASP A 318 -8.31 29.19 30.34
C ASP A 318 -6.79 29.43 30.53
N CYS A 319 -6.40 30.46 31.27
CA CYS A 319 -4.99 30.82 31.47
C CYS A 319 -4.28 29.82 32.39
N ILE A 320 -4.91 29.43 33.50
CA ILE A 320 -4.33 28.52 34.50
C ILE A 320 -3.97 27.15 33.91
N PRO A 321 -4.85 26.46 33.15
CA PRO A 321 -4.50 25.19 32.50
C PRO A 321 -3.35 25.29 31.50
N LEU A 322 -3.19 26.45 30.84
CA LEU A 322 -2.11 26.69 29.87
C LEU A 322 -0.77 26.98 30.57
N LEU A 323 -0.77 27.87 31.57
CA LEU A 323 0.43 28.18 32.36
C LEU A 323 0.99 26.94 33.05
N ARG A 324 0.12 26.04 33.56
CA ARG A 324 0.54 24.76 34.15
C ARG A 324 1.34 23.87 33.19
N LYS A 325 1.11 23.98 31.89
CA LYS A 325 1.85 23.20 30.86
C LYS A 325 3.24 23.78 30.59
N VAL A 326 3.46 25.05 30.90
CA VAL A 326 4.75 25.73 30.70
C VAL A 326 5.75 25.23 31.74
N GLU A 327 6.92 24.80 31.29
CA GLU A 327 7.95 24.19 32.14
C GLU A 327 8.35 25.07 33.34
N LEU A 328 8.47 26.38 33.12
CA LEU A 328 8.83 27.37 34.15
C LEU A 328 7.84 27.44 35.32
N PHE A 329 6.56 27.19 35.06
CA PHE A 329 5.47 27.37 36.03
C PHE A 329 4.96 26.07 36.66
N LYS A 330 5.51 24.91 36.26
CA LYS A 330 5.21 23.62 36.91
C LYS A 330 5.37 23.61 38.44
N PRO A 331 6.33 24.34 39.05
CA PRO A 331 6.47 24.38 40.52
C PRO A 331 5.37 25.18 41.23
N LEU A 332 4.59 25.98 40.51
CA LEU A 332 3.56 26.85 41.09
C LEU A 332 2.28 26.07 41.40
N GLY A 333 1.70 26.34 42.56
CA GLY A 333 0.39 25.82 42.96
C GLY A 333 -0.77 26.55 42.26
N GLU A 334 -2.00 26.11 42.52
CA GLU A 334 -3.19 26.72 41.90
C GLU A 334 -3.39 28.17 42.35
N SER A 335 -3.11 28.48 43.62
CA SER A 335 -3.18 29.83 44.17
C SER A 335 -2.21 30.78 43.48
N GLU A 336 -0.96 30.36 43.28
CA GLU A 336 0.08 31.16 42.65
C GLU A 336 -0.22 31.39 41.17
N LEU A 337 -0.68 30.35 40.46
CA LEU A 337 -1.11 30.44 39.07
C LEU A 337 -2.34 31.34 38.89
N ALA A 338 -3.26 31.35 39.86
CA ALA A 338 -4.43 32.23 39.81
C ALA A 338 -4.02 33.71 39.96
N VAL A 339 -3.10 34.03 40.87
CA VAL A 339 -2.56 35.40 41.00
C VAL A 339 -1.90 35.82 39.70
N LEU A 340 -1.02 34.97 39.14
CA LEU A 340 -0.34 35.25 37.88
C LEU A 340 -1.33 35.39 36.71
N GLY A 341 -2.35 34.53 36.64
CA GLY A 341 -3.36 34.56 35.59
C GLY A 341 -4.21 35.84 35.58
N THR A 342 -4.32 36.55 36.71
CA THR A 342 -5.05 37.83 36.78
C THR A 342 -4.25 39.04 36.29
N SER A 343 -2.91 38.97 36.29
CA SER A 343 -2.04 40.10 35.94
C SER A 343 -1.48 40.03 34.51
N ILE A 344 -1.42 38.82 33.93
CA ILE A 344 -0.88 38.60 32.59
C ILE A 344 -1.68 39.32 31.51
N LYS A 345 -0.95 39.89 30.54
CA LYS A 345 -1.53 40.55 29.37
C LYS A 345 -1.44 39.69 28.11
N ARG A 346 -2.54 39.59 27.37
CA ARG A 346 -2.56 38.96 26.05
C ARG A 346 -2.15 39.97 24.97
N ILE A 347 -1.23 39.56 24.08
CA ILE A 347 -0.74 40.37 22.97
C ILE A 347 -0.80 39.55 21.68
N GLU A 348 -1.23 40.20 20.60
CA GLU A 348 -1.30 39.62 19.27
C GLU A 348 -0.19 40.20 18.40
N PHE A 349 0.46 39.34 17.62
CA PHE A 349 1.48 39.70 16.64
C PHE A 349 1.07 39.20 15.26
N THR A 350 1.29 40.01 14.24
CA THR A 350 1.14 39.60 12.84
C THR A 350 2.42 38.94 12.32
N LYS A 351 2.29 38.06 11.31
CA LYS A 351 3.46 37.43 10.69
C LYS A 351 4.51 38.46 10.27
N GLY A 352 5.74 38.27 10.72
CA GLY A 352 6.91 39.10 10.45
C GLY A 352 7.19 40.14 11.53
N GLU A 353 6.25 40.39 12.45
CA GLU A 353 6.48 41.32 13.55
C GLU A 353 7.53 40.80 14.52
N VAL A 354 8.32 41.73 15.03
CA VAL A 354 9.40 41.45 15.97
C VAL A 354 8.82 41.51 17.39
N VAL A 355 8.91 40.40 18.11
CA VAL A 355 8.45 40.27 19.50
C VAL A 355 9.50 40.82 20.47
N ILE A 356 10.77 40.44 20.27
CA ILE A 356 11.93 40.98 21.00
C ILE A 356 13.10 41.17 20.03
N ARG A 357 13.97 42.16 20.26
CA ARG A 357 15.23 42.34 19.52
C ARG A 357 16.42 42.06 20.41
N THR A 358 17.47 41.50 19.82
CA THR A 358 18.76 41.32 20.51
C THR A 358 19.29 42.67 20.99
N GLY A 359 19.83 42.72 22.20
CA GLY A 359 20.44 43.93 22.78
C GLY A 359 19.48 44.87 23.50
N ASP A 360 18.17 44.80 23.22
CA ASP A 360 17.18 45.58 23.96
C ASP A 360 17.17 45.21 25.44
N GLU A 361 16.86 46.16 26.32
CA GLU A 361 16.50 45.85 27.70
C GLU A 361 15.05 45.30 27.74
N GLY A 362 14.78 44.38 28.66
CA GLY A 362 13.48 43.74 28.77
C GLY A 362 13.13 43.39 30.20
N ASP A 363 11.96 43.85 30.64
CA ASP A 363 11.36 43.55 31.93
C ASP A 363 10.13 42.64 31.81
N SER A 364 9.95 42.00 30.65
CA SER A 364 8.88 41.06 30.37
C SER A 364 9.36 39.77 29.71
N MET A 365 8.62 38.69 29.89
CA MET A 365 8.75 37.45 29.12
C MET A 365 7.46 37.15 28.37
N PHE A 366 7.55 36.31 27.35
CA PHE A 366 6.41 35.92 26.55
C PHE A 366 6.21 34.41 26.57
N VAL A 367 4.96 33.97 26.71
CA VAL A 367 4.53 32.58 26.53
C VAL A 367 3.70 32.49 25.25
N VAL A 368 4.07 31.60 24.34
CA VAL A 368 3.34 31.42 23.07
C VAL A 368 2.08 30.59 23.31
N LEU A 369 0.92 31.12 22.94
CA LEU A 369 -0.38 30.43 23.02
C LEU A 369 -0.79 29.87 21.67
N GLU A 370 -0.68 30.72 20.64
CA GLU A 370 -1.02 30.38 19.26
C GLU A 370 0.07 30.90 18.33
N GLY A 371 0.23 30.24 17.19
CA GLY A 371 1.24 30.59 16.20
C GLY A 371 2.64 30.07 16.54
N LEU A 372 3.64 30.59 15.84
CA LEU A 372 5.02 30.12 15.89
C LEU A 372 5.97 31.29 15.77
N LEU A 373 7.04 31.30 16.57
CA LEU A 373 8.08 32.33 16.48
C LEU A 373 9.38 31.72 15.97
N GLU A 374 10.12 32.48 15.17
CA GLU A 374 11.51 32.20 14.78
C GLU A 374 12.47 32.99 15.65
N VAL A 375 13.52 32.33 16.15
CA VAL A 375 14.56 32.96 16.98
C VAL A 375 15.84 33.09 16.17
N PHE A 376 16.44 34.28 16.24
CA PHE A 376 17.66 34.65 15.54
C PHE A 376 18.70 35.16 16.53
N VAL A 377 19.96 34.80 16.32
CA VAL A 377 21.10 35.28 17.12
C VAL A 377 22.11 35.91 16.19
N ASP A 378 22.64 37.06 16.58
CA ASP A 378 23.77 37.69 15.90
C ASP A 378 25.07 36.98 16.34
N VAL A 379 25.74 36.32 15.39
CA VAL A 379 26.92 35.47 15.66
C VAL A 379 28.22 36.26 15.51
N PHE A 380 28.22 37.34 14.72
CA PHE A 380 29.44 38.02 14.30
C PHE A 380 29.46 39.53 14.58
N GLY A 381 28.37 40.10 15.11
CA GLY A 381 28.27 41.54 15.40
C GLY A 381 28.21 42.41 14.16
N ASP A 382 27.96 41.81 12.99
CA ASP A 382 27.94 42.45 11.67
C ASP A 382 26.50 42.54 11.09
N GLY A 383 25.49 42.21 11.90
CA GLY A 383 24.06 42.25 11.52
C GLY A 383 23.53 41.00 10.80
N ASP A 384 24.39 40.01 10.54
CA ASP A 384 23.98 38.71 9.99
C ASP A 384 23.33 37.83 11.07
N GLU A 385 21.99 37.87 11.09
CA GLU A 385 21.14 37.10 12.00
C GLU A 385 21.03 35.63 11.58
N LEU A 386 21.53 34.70 12.40
CA LEU A 386 21.37 33.26 12.18
C LEU A 386 20.10 32.74 12.88
N ARG A 387 19.21 32.06 12.15
CA ARG A 387 18.04 31.39 12.74
C ARG A 387 18.48 30.19 13.58
N VAL A 388 18.31 30.27 14.89
CA VAL A 388 18.75 29.24 15.86
C VAL A 388 17.65 28.28 16.27
N GLY A 389 16.36 28.62 16.07
CA GLY A 389 15.28 27.73 16.47
C GLY A 389 13.88 28.30 16.27
N LEU A 390 12.89 27.53 16.72
CA LEU A 390 11.47 27.87 16.71
C LEU A 390 10.91 27.82 18.13
N VAL A 391 10.03 28.76 18.48
CA VAL A 391 9.24 28.74 19.71
C VAL A 391 7.80 28.36 19.34
N LYS A 392 7.31 27.28 19.92
CA LYS A 392 5.98 26.70 19.68
C LYS A 392 5.01 27.02 20.81
N PRO A 393 3.69 26.83 20.61
CA PRO A 393 2.70 26.95 21.69
C PRO A 393 3.10 26.17 22.96
N GLY A 394 2.96 26.80 24.12
CA GLY A 394 3.38 26.27 25.42
C GLY A 394 4.86 26.52 25.78
N GLN A 395 5.67 27.05 24.86
CA GLN A 395 7.03 27.48 25.13
C GLN A 395 7.10 28.99 25.41
N PHE A 396 8.22 29.44 25.97
CA PHE A 396 8.41 30.82 26.41
C PHE A 396 9.76 31.39 25.98
N LEU A 397 9.87 32.72 25.95
CA LEU A 397 11.09 33.45 25.61
C LEU A 397 11.21 34.72 26.46
N GLY A 398 12.44 35.21 26.59
CA GLY A 398 12.72 36.46 27.31
C GLY A 398 12.93 36.30 28.81
N GLU A 399 12.93 35.07 29.32
CA GLU A 399 13.10 34.72 30.73
C GLU A 399 14.41 35.26 31.32
N LYS A 400 15.50 35.20 30.55
CA LYS A 400 16.81 35.66 31.01
C LYS A 400 16.80 37.15 31.29
N SER A 401 16.17 37.94 30.42
CA SER A 401 16.11 39.39 30.57
C SER A 401 15.24 39.79 31.75
N LEU A 402 14.06 39.17 31.85
CA LEU A 402 13.13 39.36 32.95
C LEU A 402 13.74 39.04 34.32
N LEU A 403 14.40 37.89 34.44
CA LEU A 403 14.79 37.31 35.73
C LEU A 403 16.21 37.68 36.16
N THR A 404 17.12 37.98 35.22
CA THR A 404 18.51 38.33 35.54
C THR A 404 18.87 39.79 35.26
N GLY A 405 17.95 40.56 34.66
CA GLY A 405 18.18 41.95 34.25
C GLY A 405 19.12 42.12 33.05
N ALA A 406 19.59 41.03 32.43
CA ALA A 406 20.44 41.10 31.25
C ALA A 406 19.66 41.60 30.01
N SER A 407 20.35 42.20 29.04
CA SER A 407 19.76 42.52 27.73
C SER A 407 19.28 41.25 27.00
N ARG A 408 18.34 41.41 26.07
CA ARG A 408 17.80 40.33 25.25
C ARG A 408 18.91 39.64 24.45
N SER A 409 19.06 38.33 24.61
CA SER A 409 20.11 37.54 23.95
C SER A 409 19.87 37.22 22.48
N ALA A 410 18.64 37.39 22.00
CA ALA A 410 18.21 36.96 20.67
C ALA A 410 17.02 37.78 20.17
N THR A 411 16.87 37.86 18.85
CA THR A 411 15.72 38.48 18.17
C THR A 411 14.68 37.39 17.93
N ALA A 412 13.42 37.62 18.30
CA ALA A 412 12.32 36.70 17.99
C ALA A 412 11.30 37.38 17.09
N LYS A 413 10.90 36.70 16.00
CA LYS A 413 9.94 37.21 15.01
C LYS A 413 8.78 36.23 14.86
N ALA A 414 7.57 36.74 14.67
CA ALA A 414 6.40 35.92 14.43
C ALA A 414 6.47 35.27 13.03
N ALA A 415 6.60 33.95 12.97
CA ALA A 415 6.63 33.19 11.73
C ALA A 415 5.23 33.04 11.11
N THR A 416 4.22 33.03 11.97
CA THR A 416 2.78 33.10 11.67
C THR A 416 2.16 34.20 12.51
N ASN A 417 0.89 34.54 12.27
CA ASN A 417 0.13 35.30 13.28
C ASN A 417 0.21 34.53 14.60
N ALA A 418 0.49 35.25 15.68
CA ALA A 418 0.80 34.65 16.96
C ALA A 418 0.09 35.40 18.09
N ILE A 419 -0.33 34.65 19.10
CA ILE A 419 -0.94 35.19 20.31
C ILE A 419 -0.06 34.74 21.47
N LEU A 420 0.37 35.70 22.28
CA LEU A 420 1.30 35.48 23.37
C LEU A 420 0.72 36.07 24.65
N TYR A 421 1.06 35.47 25.78
CA TYR A 421 0.96 36.12 27.08
C TYR A 421 2.26 36.85 27.39
N GLU A 422 2.18 38.15 27.63
CA GLU A 422 3.25 38.94 28.22
C GLU A 422 3.14 38.88 29.75
N ILE A 423 4.27 38.57 30.39
CA ILE A 423 4.41 38.47 31.83
C ILE A 423 5.55 39.41 32.22
N THR A 424 5.23 40.51 32.89
CA THR A 424 6.20 41.50 33.34
C THR A 424 6.84 41.09 34.67
N ARG A 425 7.88 41.80 35.08
CA ARG A 425 8.54 41.61 36.37
C ARG A 425 7.57 41.83 37.53
N ASP A 426 6.73 42.85 37.40
CA ASP A 426 5.72 43.21 38.39
C ASP A 426 4.63 42.12 38.52
N ASP A 427 4.32 41.41 37.43
CA ASP A 427 3.36 40.30 37.45
C ASP A 427 3.89 39.08 38.22
N LEU A 428 5.21 38.85 38.17
CA LEU A 428 5.88 37.72 38.81
C LEU A 428 6.24 37.97 40.29
N LEU A 429 6.45 39.22 40.67
CA LEU A 429 6.88 39.62 42.01
C LEU A 429 5.96 39.03 43.11
N PRO A 430 4.62 39.18 43.06
CA PRO A 430 3.72 38.65 44.10
C PRO A 430 3.79 37.14 44.27
N VAL A 431 4.07 36.42 43.17
CA VAL A 431 4.19 34.96 43.15
C VAL A 431 5.50 34.52 43.81
N LEU A 432 6.59 35.23 43.53
CA LEU A 432 7.92 34.94 44.06
C LEU A 432 8.05 35.24 45.56
N HIS A 433 7.32 36.24 46.08
CA HIS A 433 7.33 36.55 47.52
C HIS A 433 6.59 35.54 48.39
N GLN A 434 5.62 34.79 47.83
CA GLN A 434 4.84 33.83 48.63
C GLN A 434 5.66 32.61 49.07
N LYS A 435 6.68 32.20 48.31
CA LYS A 435 7.55 31.04 48.63
C LYS A 435 8.96 31.19 48.07
N GLY A 436 9.96 31.34 48.95
CA GLY A 436 11.38 31.38 48.55
C GLY A 436 11.87 30.13 47.81
N GLU A 437 11.26 28.97 48.05
CA GLU A 437 11.58 27.68 47.40
C GLU A 437 11.26 27.67 45.88
N VAL A 438 10.28 28.48 45.45
CA VAL A 438 9.91 28.64 44.04
C VAL A 438 11.04 29.31 43.26
N LEU A 439 11.71 30.29 43.88
CA LEU A 439 12.81 31.05 43.27
C LEU A 439 14.02 30.15 42.99
N GLU A 440 14.32 29.21 43.89
CA GLU A 440 15.39 28.22 43.72
C GLU A 440 15.08 27.25 42.58
N THR A 441 13.83 26.79 42.50
CA THR A 441 13.40 25.86 41.45
C THR A 441 13.39 26.52 40.07
N ILE A 442 12.90 27.76 39.97
CA ILE A 442 12.93 28.56 38.75
C ILE A 442 14.38 28.82 38.30
N SER A 443 15.26 29.18 39.23
CA SER A 443 16.70 29.39 38.94
C SER A 443 17.34 28.14 38.34
N LEU A 444 16.97 26.95 38.81
CA LEU A 444 17.47 25.68 38.30
C LEU A 444 16.95 25.39 36.88
N ILE A 445 15.67 25.62 36.60
CA ILE A 445 15.08 25.45 35.26
C ILE A 445 15.77 26.36 34.23
N ILE A 446 16.06 27.62 34.60
CA ILE A 446 16.75 28.57 33.72
C ILE A 446 18.19 28.13 33.47
N ALA A 447 18.92 27.73 34.52
CA ALA A 447 20.28 27.25 34.39
C ALA A 447 20.36 26.05 33.45
N GLU A 448 19.44 25.08 33.58
CA GLU A 448 19.36 23.94 32.66
C GLU A 448 19.07 24.36 31.22
N ARG A 449 18.18 25.34 31.02
CA ARG A 449 17.84 25.83 29.68
C ARG A 449 18.99 26.61 29.04
N GLU A 450 19.67 27.45 29.79
CA GLU A 450 20.82 28.23 29.32
C GLU A 450 22.00 27.31 28.96
N LEU A 451 22.26 26.30 29.79
CA LEU A 451 23.25 25.28 29.48
C LEU A 451 22.86 24.47 28.24
N ARG A 452 21.59 24.05 28.10
CA ARG A 452 21.10 23.34 26.90
C ARG A 452 21.30 24.14 25.60
N ASN A 453 21.26 25.47 25.67
CA ASN A 453 21.50 26.36 24.54
C ASN A 453 22.98 26.69 24.33
N SER A 454 23.85 26.40 25.30
CA SER A 454 25.30 26.55 25.18
C SER A 454 25.91 25.31 24.50
N SER A 455 26.84 25.51 23.57
CA SER A 455 27.53 24.43 22.83
C SER A 455 28.34 23.44 23.70
N ILE A 456 28.46 23.72 25.00
CA ILE A 456 29.19 22.93 25.99
C ILE A 456 28.41 21.68 26.41
N PHE A 457 27.07 21.74 26.35
CA PHE A 457 26.22 20.71 26.96
C PHE A 457 26.24 19.38 26.22
N GLU A 458 26.38 19.34 24.89
CA GLU A 458 26.39 18.08 24.13
C GLU A 458 27.62 17.20 24.42
N LYS A 459 28.75 17.78 24.86
CA LYS A 459 30.04 17.07 25.00
C LYS A 459 30.47 16.76 26.45
N ALA A 460 29.79 17.33 27.45
CA ALA A 460 30.15 17.19 28.86
C ALA A 460 29.67 15.87 29.52
N SER A 461 30.46 15.33 30.46
CA SER A 461 30.09 14.15 31.26
C SER A 461 28.94 14.47 32.24
N LYS A 462 28.19 13.44 32.67
CA LYS A 462 26.99 13.60 33.52
C LYS A 462 27.27 14.30 34.86
N GLU A 463 28.44 14.05 35.44
CA GLU A 463 28.89 14.67 36.69
C GLU A 463 29.30 16.13 36.50
N LEU A 464 29.96 16.46 35.38
CA LEU A 464 30.33 17.84 35.04
C LEU A 464 29.08 18.70 34.80
N ARG A 465 28.08 18.15 34.08
CA ARG A 465 26.79 18.82 33.87
C ARG A 465 26.09 19.16 35.19
N ALA A 466 26.02 18.22 36.14
CA ALA A 466 25.36 18.46 37.43
C ALA A 466 26.08 19.55 38.25
N SER A 467 27.42 19.56 38.21
CA SER A 467 28.23 20.59 38.88
C SER A 467 28.05 21.97 38.24
N GLU A 468 28.11 22.07 36.91
CA GLU A 468 27.92 23.31 36.17
C GLU A 468 26.51 23.87 36.32
N THR A 469 25.47 23.02 36.23
CA THR A 469 24.08 23.44 36.48
C THR A 469 23.91 23.97 37.90
N SER A 470 24.50 23.32 38.91
CA SER A 470 24.43 23.77 40.30
C SER A 470 25.17 25.09 40.53
N SER A 471 26.29 25.30 39.85
CA SER A 471 27.06 26.54 39.92
C SER A 471 26.31 27.70 39.25
N LEU A 472 25.79 27.49 38.04
CA LEU A 472 25.06 28.49 37.29
C LEU A 472 23.73 28.83 37.95
N SER A 473 23.00 27.84 38.48
CA SER A 473 21.74 28.09 39.19
C SER A 473 21.96 28.95 40.44
N LYS A 474 23.06 28.76 41.19
CA LYS A 474 23.42 29.63 42.32
C LYS A 474 23.74 31.06 41.87
N GLN A 475 24.45 31.23 40.75
CA GLN A 475 24.74 32.57 40.21
C GLN A 475 23.45 33.29 39.75
N ILE A 476 22.57 32.58 39.07
CA ILE A 476 21.26 33.10 38.64
C ILE A 476 20.40 33.43 39.87
N LEU A 477 20.40 32.57 40.88
CA LEU A 477 19.66 32.80 42.13
C LEU A 477 20.12 34.06 42.85
N VAL A 478 21.42 34.34 42.91
CA VAL A 478 21.96 35.58 43.50
C VAL A 478 21.47 36.78 42.70
N LYS A 479 21.61 36.75 41.37
CA LYS A 479 21.11 37.84 40.50
C LYS A 479 19.61 38.07 40.63
N MET A 480 18.82 36.99 40.70
CA MET A 480 17.39 37.07 40.94
C MET A 480 17.10 37.65 42.32
N LYS A 481 17.79 37.21 43.37
CA LYS A 481 17.60 37.78 44.71
C LYS A 481 17.88 39.27 44.70
N ASP A 482 19.01 39.72 44.16
CA ASP A 482 19.35 41.15 44.08
C ASP A 482 18.31 41.95 43.26
N LEU A 483 17.85 41.40 42.13
CA LEU A 483 16.89 42.07 41.25
C LEU A 483 15.47 42.15 41.83
N PHE A 484 15.08 41.16 42.65
CA PHE A 484 13.76 41.06 43.27
C PHE A 484 13.77 41.45 44.77
N SER A 485 14.90 41.88 45.34
CA SER A 485 15.03 42.28 46.76
C SER A 485 14.92 43.77 47.03
N ASP A 486 14.96 44.62 46.00
CA ASP A 486 15.04 46.09 46.14
C ASP A 486 13.68 46.82 46.08
N PHE A 487 12.56 46.15 46.40
CA PHE A 487 11.25 46.80 46.60
C PHE A 487 10.45 46.23 47.78
#